data_AF-A0A3D1PA81-F1
#
_entry.id   AF-A0A3D1PA81-F1
#
_cell.length_a   1.000
_cell.length_b   1.000
_cell.length_c   1.000
_cell.angle_alpha   90.00
_cell.angle_beta   90.00
_cell.angle_gamma   90.00
#
_symmetry.space_group_name_H-M   'P 1'
#
loop_
_entity.id
_entity.type
_entity.pdbx_description
1 polymer ?
#
loop_
_entity_poly.entity_id
_entity_poly.type
_entity_poly.pdbx_seq_one_letter_code
_entity_poly.pdbx_strand_id
1 'polypeptide(L)'
;MATIEGTGSSDKLFGQSSNDYINGAGGDDTLFGYKGNDSLVGGSGNDFLNGAGFTYKDTTGPQSLGDREVDTLTGGAGTDTFQLWGGSARSGIHAYYDAAGNSDRALITDFNP
;
A
#
# COMPACT_ATOMS: atom_id res chain seq x y z
N MET A 1 10.88 -1.40 -11.30
CA MET A 1 10.07 -0.19 -11.18
C MET A 1 9.09 -0.18 -12.32
N ALA A 2 7.87 -0.56 -12.01
CA ALA A 2 6.70 -0.44 -12.85
C ALA A 2 5.96 0.85 -12.51
N THR A 3 5.29 1.40 -13.52
CA THR A 3 4.30 2.47 -13.38
C THR A 3 2.99 1.89 -13.87
N ILE A 4 2.01 1.82 -12.99
CA ILE A 4 0.73 1.17 -13.24
C ILE A 4 -0.36 2.21 -13.01
N GLU A 5 -1.15 2.45 -14.06
CA GLU A 5 -2.25 3.41 -14.05
C GLU A 5 -3.56 2.64 -14.27
N GLY A 6 -4.53 2.92 -13.40
CA GLY A 6 -5.92 2.50 -13.54
C GLY A 6 -6.68 3.42 -14.47
N THR A 7 -7.99 3.41 -14.31
CA THR A 7 -8.96 4.07 -15.17
C THR A 7 -9.89 4.95 -14.36
N GLY A 8 -11.04 5.32 -14.91
CA GLY A 8 -12.10 6.00 -14.14
C GLY A 8 -13.14 5.02 -13.60
N SER A 9 -12.80 3.74 -13.49
CA SER A 9 -13.66 2.65 -13.02
C SER A 9 -12.86 1.74 -12.09
N SER A 10 -13.56 0.94 -11.29
CA SER A 10 -12.93 0.01 -10.35
C SER A 10 -11.94 -0.94 -11.00
N ASP A 11 -10.69 -0.86 -10.55
CA ASP A 11 -9.54 -1.59 -11.04
C ASP A 11 -8.90 -2.46 -9.96
N LYS A 12 -8.19 -3.49 -10.42
CA LYS A 12 -7.32 -4.32 -9.57
C LYS A 12 -5.90 -4.23 -10.09
N LEU A 13 -5.05 -3.53 -9.34
CA LEU A 13 -3.70 -3.19 -9.76
C LEU A 13 -2.69 -3.91 -8.87
N PHE A 14 -1.66 -4.46 -9.52
CA PHE A 14 -0.66 -5.29 -8.86
C PHE A 14 0.72 -4.85 -9.30
N GLY A 15 1.53 -4.42 -8.34
CA GLY A 15 2.96 -4.20 -8.49
C GLY A 15 3.71 -5.52 -8.69
N GLN A 16 5.01 -5.46 -8.50
CA GLN A 16 5.97 -6.51 -8.77
C GLN A 16 6.90 -6.66 -7.55
N SER A 17 8.09 -7.22 -7.77
CA SER A 17 9.09 -7.39 -6.71
C SER A 17 10.07 -6.21 -6.60
N SER A 18 9.71 -5.07 -7.20
CA SER A 18 10.51 -3.86 -7.24
C SER A 18 9.70 -2.66 -6.75
N ASN A 19 10.38 -1.58 -6.39
CA ASN A 19 9.73 -0.30 -6.07
C ASN A 19 8.87 0.18 -7.24
N ASP A 20 7.57 0.23 -7.05
CA ASP A 20 6.59 0.52 -8.08
C ASP A 20 5.74 1.75 -7.74
N TYR A 21 5.22 2.38 -8.78
CA TYR A 21 4.20 3.42 -8.66
C TYR A 21 2.89 2.89 -9.21
N ILE A 22 1.83 2.97 -8.41
CA ILE A 22 0.50 2.46 -8.74
C ILE A 22 -0.51 3.57 -8.46
N ASN A 23 -1.34 3.91 -9.44
CA ASN A 23 -2.37 4.93 -9.34
C ASN A 23 -3.71 4.37 -9.84
N GLY A 24 -4.72 4.31 -8.98
CA GLY A 24 -6.08 3.84 -9.30
C GLY A 24 -6.89 4.83 -10.14
N ALA A 25 -6.56 6.13 -10.01
CA ALA A 25 -7.23 7.26 -10.65
C ALA A 25 -8.69 7.46 -10.18
N GLY A 26 -9.67 6.69 -10.65
CA GLY A 26 -11.02 6.83 -10.14
C GLY A 26 -11.83 5.54 -10.23
N GLY A 27 -12.83 5.41 -9.37
CA GLY A 27 -13.51 4.15 -9.11
C GLY A 27 -13.09 3.59 -7.75
N ASP A 28 -13.78 2.54 -7.29
CA ASP A 28 -13.41 1.86 -6.04
C ASP A 28 -12.36 0.78 -6.37
N ASP A 29 -11.09 1.03 -6.07
CA ASP A 29 -9.95 0.26 -6.54
C ASP A 29 -9.35 -0.69 -5.49
N THR A 30 -8.57 -1.66 -5.95
CA THR A 30 -7.75 -2.53 -5.09
C THR A 30 -6.31 -2.56 -5.58
N LEU A 31 -5.39 -1.99 -4.79
CA LEU A 31 -3.99 -1.81 -5.14
C LEU A 31 -3.09 -2.67 -4.24
N PHE A 32 -2.20 -3.44 -4.86
CA PHE A 32 -1.18 -4.24 -4.18
C PHE A 32 0.22 -3.82 -4.64
N GLY A 33 1.08 -3.35 -3.73
CA GLY A 33 2.48 -2.99 -4.02
C GLY A 33 3.38 -4.20 -4.23
N TYR A 34 3.21 -5.20 -3.37
CA TYR A 34 4.06 -6.38 -3.25
C TYR A 34 5.44 -6.10 -2.62
N LYS A 35 6.54 -6.56 -3.22
CA LYS A 35 7.87 -6.42 -2.60
C LYS A 35 8.50 -5.17 -3.17
N GLY A 36 9.02 -4.30 -2.31
CA GLY A 36 9.67 -3.07 -2.71
C GLY A 36 9.25 -1.92 -1.82
N ASN A 37 9.79 -0.74 -2.11
CA ASN A 37 9.27 0.52 -1.55
C ASN A 37 8.30 1.10 -2.58
N ASP A 38 7.01 0.88 -2.38
CA ASP A 38 6.00 1.22 -3.37
C ASP A 38 5.30 2.55 -3.06
N SER A 39 4.74 3.16 -4.09
CA SER A 39 3.88 4.33 -3.99
C SER A 39 2.52 4.00 -4.57
N LEU A 40 1.52 3.84 -3.72
CA LEU A 40 0.13 3.54 -4.12
C LEU A 40 -0.74 4.78 -3.91
N VAL A 41 -1.51 5.14 -4.93
CA VAL A 41 -2.47 6.26 -4.94
C VAL A 41 -3.82 5.69 -5.35
N GLY A 42 -4.83 5.74 -4.48
CA GLY A 42 -6.19 5.28 -4.78
C GLY A 42 -6.86 6.18 -5.82
N GLY A 43 -6.99 7.46 -5.50
CA GLY A 43 -7.61 8.43 -6.39
C GLY A 43 -8.99 8.81 -5.88
N SER A 44 -10.02 8.78 -6.72
CA SER A 44 -11.40 9.02 -6.27
C SER A 44 -12.20 7.74 -6.16
N GLY A 45 -12.81 7.46 -5.02
CA GLY A 45 -13.53 6.21 -4.76
C GLY A 45 -13.23 5.71 -3.36
N ASN A 46 -13.77 4.56 -3.00
CA ASN A 46 -13.42 3.88 -1.75
C ASN A 46 -12.43 2.76 -2.07
N ASP A 47 -11.17 3.05 -1.84
CA ASP A 47 -10.07 2.24 -2.31
C ASP A 47 -9.50 1.33 -1.22
N PHE A 48 -8.94 0.20 -1.65
CA PHE A 48 -8.19 -0.70 -0.80
C PHE A 48 -6.71 -0.68 -1.20
N LEU A 49 -5.84 -0.20 -0.31
CA LEU A 49 -4.42 -0.07 -0.57
C LEU A 49 -3.62 -1.00 0.34
N ASN A 50 -2.83 -1.88 -0.26
CA ASN A 50 -1.97 -2.82 0.43
C ASN A 50 -0.53 -2.67 -0.09
N GLY A 51 0.34 -2.03 0.69
CA GLY A 51 1.78 -1.96 0.40
C GLY A 51 2.50 -3.29 0.68
N ALA A 52 1.98 -4.09 1.61
CA ALA A 52 2.62 -5.31 2.05
C ALA A 52 2.58 -6.44 1.01
N GLY A 53 3.74 -6.82 0.51
CA GLY A 53 3.90 -8.07 -0.21
C GLY A 53 3.64 -9.29 0.66
N PHE A 54 2.66 -10.10 0.25
CA PHE A 54 2.71 -11.51 0.57
C PHE A 54 4.02 -12.08 0.00
N THR A 55 5.04 -12.19 0.83
CA THR A 55 6.05 -13.20 0.55
C THR A 55 5.36 -14.53 0.79
N TYR A 56 5.02 -15.23 -0.29
CA TYR A 56 4.73 -16.66 -0.18
C TYR A 56 5.85 -17.28 0.64
N LYS A 57 5.45 -17.96 1.72
CA LYS A 57 6.32 -18.68 2.62
C LYS A 57 7.03 -19.78 1.83
N ASP A 58 8.17 -19.46 1.22
CA ASP A 58 9.12 -20.49 0.81
C ASP A 58 9.66 -21.15 2.09
N THR A 59 9.25 -22.39 2.25
CA THR A 59 9.30 -23.22 3.44
C THR A 59 10.70 -23.74 3.83
N THR A 60 11.80 -23.01 3.59
CA THR A 60 13.14 -23.59 3.83
C THR A 60 14.22 -22.69 4.45
N GLY A 61 13.92 -21.49 4.97
CA GLY A 61 14.96 -20.65 5.60
C GLY A 61 14.47 -19.74 6.73
N PRO A 62 15.38 -19.23 7.58
CA PRO A 62 15.04 -18.14 8.49
C PRO A 62 14.44 -17.02 7.68
N GLN A 63 13.28 -16.55 8.11
CA GLN A 63 12.51 -15.50 7.47
C GLN A 63 13.39 -14.26 7.40
N SER A 64 14.00 -14.01 6.24
CA SER A 64 14.44 -12.67 5.90
C SER A 64 13.16 -11.89 5.68
N LEU A 65 12.62 -11.37 6.78
CA LEU A 65 11.63 -10.29 6.76
C LEU A 65 12.14 -9.29 5.73
N GLY A 66 11.31 -9.00 4.71
CA GLY A 66 11.67 -8.15 3.58
C GLY A 66 12.54 -6.97 4.00
N ASP A 67 13.51 -6.66 3.16
CA ASP A 67 14.64 -5.79 3.43
C ASP A 67 14.19 -4.35 3.77
N ARG A 68 13.79 -4.03 5.02
CA ARG A 68 13.42 -2.65 5.45
C ARG A 68 12.59 -1.88 4.40
N GLU A 69 11.48 -2.48 3.95
CA GLU A 69 10.62 -1.87 2.94
C GLU A 69 9.74 -0.78 3.57
N VAL A 70 9.58 0.33 2.85
CA VAL A 70 8.78 1.49 3.25
C VAL A 70 7.92 1.92 2.08
N ASP A 71 6.62 1.65 2.20
CA ASP A 71 5.62 2.06 1.22
C ASP A 71 5.02 3.43 1.56
N THR A 72 4.59 4.14 0.53
CA THR A 72 3.75 5.33 0.62
C THR A 72 2.36 4.99 0.08
N LEU A 73 1.33 5.13 0.91
CA LEU A 73 -0.06 4.87 0.52
C LEU A 73 -0.86 6.16 0.65
N THR A 74 -1.58 6.55 -0.40
CA THR A 74 -2.46 7.72 -0.44
C THR A 74 -3.83 7.28 -0.92
N GLY A 75 -4.86 7.46 -0.11
CA GLY A 75 -6.23 7.05 -0.44
C GLY A 75 -6.84 7.98 -1.49
N GLY A 76 -7.03 9.24 -1.12
CA GLY A 76 -7.55 10.27 -2.00
C GLY A 76 -8.97 10.66 -1.58
N ALA A 77 -9.89 10.81 -2.53
CA ALA A 77 -11.26 11.20 -2.23
C ALA A 77 -12.16 9.99 -2.02
N GLY A 78 -12.60 9.76 -0.78
CA GLY A 78 -13.57 8.73 -0.46
C GLY A 78 -13.37 8.22 0.96
N THR A 79 -13.72 6.97 1.21
CA THR A 79 -13.38 6.27 2.45
C THR A 79 -12.50 5.09 2.11
N ASP A 80 -11.21 5.22 2.43
CA ASP A 80 -10.22 4.25 2.01
C ASP A 80 -9.81 3.28 3.13
N THR A 81 -9.34 2.12 2.74
CA THR A 81 -8.83 1.08 3.64
C THR A 81 -7.38 0.78 3.34
N PHE A 82 -6.50 1.01 4.32
CA PHE A 82 -5.09 0.69 4.22
C PHE A 82 -4.78 -0.61 4.94
N GLN A 83 -4.32 -1.64 4.22
CA GLN A 83 -3.79 -2.85 4.82
C GLN A 83 -2.27 -2.74 4.97
N LEU A 84 -1.84 -2.62 6.23
CA LEU A 84 -0.44 -2.56 6.64
C LEU A 84 -0.12 -3.86 7.39
N TRP A 85 0.93 -4.59 7.01
CA TRP A 85 1.20 -5.93 7.55
C TRP A 85 1.43 -5.94 9.07
N GLY A 86 0.92 -6.97 9.74
CA GLY A 86 1.16 -7.28 11.16
C GLY A 86 2.14 -8.45 11.30
N GLY A 87 3.43 -8.15 11.28
CA GLY A 87 4.50 -9.13 11.51
C GLY A 87 5.76 -8.42 11.99
N SER A 88 6.26 -8.81 13.14
CA SER A 88 7.26 -8.12 13.97
C SER A 88 8.56 -7.69 13.25
N ALA A 89 8.58 -6.52 12.60
CA ALA A 89 9.77 -5.68 12.44
C ALA A 89 9.38 -4.28 11.91
N ARG A 90 9.30 -3.34 12.85
CA ARG A 90 8.99 -1.91 12.73
C ARG A 90 9.66 -1.18 11.55
N SER A 91 8.89 -0.39 10.79
CA SER A 91 9.35 0.86 10.15
C SER A 91 8.19 1.75 9.65
N GLY A 92 8.21 3.03 10.02
CA GLY A 92 8.05 4.13 9.05
C GLY A 92 6.70 4.52 8.41
N ILE A 93 5.52 4.09 8.86
CA ILE A 93 4.26 4.35 8.11
C ILE A 93 3.94 5.84 7.94
N HIS A 94 4.02 6.41 6.73
CA HIS A 94 3.48 7.73 6.40
C HIS A 94 2.28 7.59 5.44
N ALA A 95 1.05 7.77 5.95
CA ALA A 95 -0.11 8.01 5.09
C ALA A 95 -0.33 9.52 4.94
N TYR A 96 -0.44 10.00 3.70
CA TYR A 96 -0.68 11.40 3.36
C TYR A 96 -2.17 11.64 3.12
N TYR A 97 -2.67 12.81 3.55
CA TYR A 97 -4.06 13.24 3.40
C TYR A 97 -4.17 14.43 2.44
N ASP A 98 -5.19 14.43 1.57
CA ASP A 98 -5.61 15.60 0.80
C ASP A 98 -6.97 16.15 1.27
N ALA A 99 -7.32 17.36 0.81
CA ALA A 99 -8.25 18.25 1.49
C ALA A 99 -9.75 17.88 1.41
N ALA A 100 -10.12 16.80 0.72
CA ALA A 100 -11.53 16.35 0.64
C ALA A 100 -11.88 15.16 1.57
N GLY A 101 -10.87 14.50 2.18
CA GLY A 101 -10.94 13.20 2.87
C GLY A 101 -11.81 13.15 4.13
N ASN A 102 -13.10 12.88 3.98
CA ASN A 102 -14.02 12.82 5.11
C ASN A 102 -13.86 11.55 5.99
N SER A 103 -12.94 10.59 5.68
CA SER A 103 -12.40 9.59 6.62
C SER A 103 -11.19 8.76 6.09
N ASP A 104 -9.95 9.21 6.31
CA ASP A 104 -8.72 8.40 6.09
C ASP A 104 -7.77 8.41 7.32
N ARG A 105 -6.99 7.34 7.56
CA ARG A 105 -5.99 7.24 8.68
C ARG A 105 -4.83 6.27 8.35
N ALA A 106 -3.57 6.64 8.67
CA ALA A 106 -2.56 5.72 9.25
C ALA A 106 -1.27 6.42 9.75
N LEU A 107 -0.78 6.04 10.95
CA LEU A 107 0.63 6.12 11.41
C LEU A 107 0.75 5.43 12.78
N ILE A 108 1.55 4.35 12.93
CA ILE A 108 2.33 4.12 14.17
C ILE A 108 3.67 3.45 13.82
N THR A 109 4.76 4.15 14.13
CA THR A 109 6.13 3.80 13.71
C THR A 109 6.95 3.05 14.75
N ASP A 110 6.43 2.84 15.95
CA ASP A 110 7.23 2.28 17.03
C ASP A 110 6.42 1.73 18.21
N PHE A 111 5.28 1.07 18.01
CA PHE A 111 4.56 0.55 19.18
C PHE A 111 5.37 -0.57 19.88
N ASN A 112 5.85 -0.28 21.09
CA ASN A 112 6.36 -1.23 22.07
C ASN A 112 5.47 -1.09 23.31
N PRO A 113 4.80 -2.16 23.77
CA PRO A 113 3.79 -2.07 24.82
C PRO A 113 4.34 -1.52 26.14
#